data_AF-A0A955CLP4-F1
#
_entry.id   AF-A0A955CLP4-F1
#
_cell.length_a   1.000
_cell.length_b   1.000
_cell.length_c   1.000
_cell.angle_alpha   90.00
_cell.angle_beta   90.00
_cell.angle_gamma   90.00
#
_symmetry.space_group_name_H-M   'P 1'
#
loop_
_entity.id
_entity.type
_entity.pdbx_description
1 polymer ?
#
loop_
_entity_poly.entity_id
_entity_poly.type
_entity_poly.pdbx_seq_one_letter_code
_entity_poly.pdbx_strand_id
1 'polypeptide(L)'
;MRSPSDPIRNAWIQVLSTGGVGLLACISASLWAFSPLEHEPVDPDWQPKVDVPEPTSKSGGNLEQMVAFEKRLWTPPEKPTALAANDAPPEATPTPPPKLVLLGIVSPIESGSSGYEAILYDPDTDTVHIVSSGTAIGSVTVGSITNDTAVLVSPLGESMLRLDTGRQQADQG
;
A
#
# COMPACT_ATOMS: atom_id res chain seq x y z
N MET A 1 -6.26 -72.69 -33.32
CA MET A 1 -5.43 -71.72 -34.07
C MET A 1 -6.18 -70.40 -34.10
N ARG A 2 -5.73 -69.39 -33.35
CA ARG A 2 -6.30 -68.02 -33.35
C ARG A 2 -5.34 -67.09 -34.08
N SER A 3 -5.87 -66.21 -34.92
CA SER A 3 -5.11 -65.35 -35.82
C SER A 3 -4.28 -64.31 -35.05
N PRO A 4 -2.99 -64.10 -35.40
CA PRO A 4 -2.07 -63.19 -34.68
C PRO A 4 -2.25 -61.69 -35.01
N SER A 5 -3.35 -61.31 -35.65
CA SER A 5 -3.57 -59.96 -36.19
C SER A 5 -4.83 -59.33 -35.61
N ASP A 6 -4.89 -59.17 -34.28
CA ASP A 6 -5.94 -58.38 -33.63
C ASP A 6 -5.46 -56.92 -33.46
N PRO A 7 -5.97 -55.96 -34.26
CA PRO A 7 -5.53 -54.56 -34.25
C PRO A 7 -5.84 -53.84 -32.92
N ILE A 8 -6.70 -54.42 -32.09
CA ILE A 8 -7.11 -53.89 -30.79
C ILE A 8 -5.94 -53.90 -29.78
N ARG A 9 -4.98 -54.82 -29.93
CA ARG A 9 -3.87 -54.97 -28.97
C ARG A 9 -2.78 -53.90 -29.13
N ASN A 10 -2.59 -53.37 -30.34
CA ASN A 10 -1.56 -52.35 -30.60
C ASN A 10 -1.99 -50.92 -30.23
N ALA A 11 -3.31 -50.66 -30.14
CA ALA A 11 -3.82 -49.35 -29.74
C ALA A 11 -3.50 -49.02 -28.27
N TRP A 12 -3.48 -50.02 -27.38
CA TRP A 12 -3.20 -49.80 -25.94
C TRP A 12 -1.74 -49.45 -25.64
N ILE A 13 -0.79 -49.93 -26.45
CA ILE A 13 0.64 -49.66 -26.22
C ILE A 13 1.00 -48.22 -26.60
N GLN A 14 0.31 -47.61 -27.58
CA GLN A 14 0.58 -46.21 -27.96
C GLN A 14 -0.02 -45.17 -27.00
N VAL A 15 -1.09 -45.50 -26.27
CA VAL A 15 -1.67 -44.58 -25.27
C VAL A 15 -0.77 -44.44 -24.03
N LEU A 16 0.03 -45.47 -23.71
CA LEU A 16 0.93 -45.46 -22.56
C LEU A 16 2.21 -44.63 -22.76
N SER A 17 2.66 -44.37 -23.99
CA SER A 17 3.88 -43.57 -24.23
C SER A 17 3.65 -42.06 -24.21
N THR A 18 2.45 -41.59 -24.57
CA THR A 18 2.18 -40.14 -24.70
C THR A 18 1.81 -39.47 -23.37
N GLY A 19 1.39 -40.26 -22.37
CA GLY A 19 1.07 -39.75 -21.02
C GLY A 19 2.29 -39.50 -20.12
N GLY A 20 3.45 -40.10 -20.42
CA GLY A 20 4.64 -40.01 -19.56
C GLY A 20 5.37 -38.67 -19.62
N VAL A 21 5.31 -37.96 -20.76
CA VAL A 21 6.08 -36.72 -20.97
C VAL A 21 5.46 -35.53 -20.21
N GLY A 22 4.12 -35.47 -20.13
CA GLY A 22 3.43 -34.38 -19.43
C GLY A 22 3.68 -34.37 -17.92
N LEU A 23 3.74 -35.55 -17.30
CA LEU A 23 3.92 -35.67 -15.85
C LEU A 23 5.33 -35.23 -15.40
N LEU A 24 6.34 -35.48 -16.23
CA LEU A 24 7.72 -35.05 -15.98
C LEU A 24 7.88 -33.52 -16.05
N ALA A 25 7.18 -32.87 -16.98
CA ALA A 25 7.17 -31.40 -17.07
C ALA A 25 6.51 -30.75 -15.84
N CYS A 26 5.39 -31.29 -15.35
CA CYS A 26 4.74 -30.78 -14.14
C CYS A 26 5.63 -30.88 -12.91
N ILE A 27 6.35 -32.00 -12.72
CA ILE A 27 7.26 -32.17 -11.58
C ILE A 27 8.41 -31.14 -11.62
N SER A 28 8.98 -30.87 -12.80
CA SER A 28 10.05 -29.87 -12.93
C SER A 28 9.59 -28.44 -12.60
N ALA A 29 8.36 -28.06 -12.99
CA ALA A 29 7.81 -26.74 -12.69
C ALA A 29 7.55 -26.56 -11.18
N SER A 30 7.07 -27.60 -10.49
CA SER A 30 6.85 -27.56 -9.04
C SER A 30 8.17 -27.40 -8.27
N LEU A 31 9.25 -28.09 -8.67
CA LEU A 31 10.55 -27.94 -8.01
C LEU A 31 11.14 -26.53 -8.16
N TRP A 32 10.87 -25.84 -9.26
CA TRP A 32 11.33 -24.46 -9.46
C TRP A 32 10.48 -23.46 -8.68
N ALA A 33 9.15 -23.66 -8.64
CA ALA A 33 8.24 -22.79 -7.89
C ALA A 33 8.44 -22.84 -6.37
N PHE A 34 8.94 -23.98 -5.85
CA PHE A 34 9.28 -24.15 -4.44
C PHE A 34 10.78 -24.07 -4.15
N SER A 35 11.59 -23.55 -5.09
CA SER A 35 12.99 -23.28 -4.81
C SER A 35 13.06 -22.18 -3.74
N PRO A 36 13.71 -22.42 -2.58
CA PRO A 36 13.78 -21.42 -1.53
C PRO A 36 14.49 -20.19 -2.08
N LEU A 37 13.84 -19.02 -1.95
CA LEU A 37 14.47 -17.74 -2.23
C LEU A 37 15.65 -17.62 -1.26
N GLU A 38 16.87 -17.66 -1.81
CA GLU A 38 18.06 -17.37 -1.02
C GLU A 38 17.90 -15.95 -0.48
N HIS A 39 17.75 -15.84 0.84
CA HIS A 39 17.75 -14.54 1.50
C HIS A 39 19.17 -13.99 1.40
N GLU A 40 19.39 -13.08 0.45
CA GLU A 40 20.59 -12.27 0.43
C GLU A 40 20.68 -11.53 1.77
N PRO A 41 21.73 -11.75 2.58
CA PRO A 41 21.85 -11.10 3.87
C PRO A 41 21.96 -9.60 3.62
N VAL A 42 21.03 -8.83 4.19
CA VAL A 42 21.11 -7.37 4.19
C VAL A 42 22.40 -6.99 4.92
N ASP A 43 23.29 -6.30 4.21
CA ASP A 43 24.52 -5.78 4.79
C ASP A 43 24.14 -4.79 5.92
N PRO A 44 24.43 -5.13 7.20
CA PRO A 44 24.06 -4.26 8.32
C PRO A 44 24.82 -2.93 8.29
N ASP A 45 25.90 -2.84 7.52
CA ASP A 45 26.72 -1.64 7.37
C ASP A 45 26.34 -0.83 6.13
N TRP A 46 25.26 -1.18 5.42
CA TRP A 46 24.77 -0.37 4.32
C TRP A 46 24.33 1.01 4.81
N GLN A 47 25.06 2.05 4.39
CA GLN A 47 24.68 3.43 4.60
C GLN A 47 24.33 4.08 3.25
N PRO A 48 23.23 4.82 3.17
CA PRO A 48 22.93 5.61 1.98
C PRO A 48 24.09 6.58 1.76
N LYS A 49 24.65 6.61 0.54
CA LYS A 49 25.57 7.67 0.14
C LYS A 49 24.79 8.98 0.14
N VAL A 50 24.86 9.70 1.26
CA VAL A 50 24.46 11.09 1.31
C VAL A 50 25.59 11.85 0.66
N ASP A 51 25.42 12.20 -0.61
CA ASP A 51 26.25 13.23 -1.24
C ASP A 51 25.92 14.55 -0.52
N VAL A 52 26.51 14.76 0.65
CA VAL A 52 26.46 16.03 1.35
C VAL A 52 27.25 16.98 0.46
N PRO A 53 26.60 17.96 -0.21
CA PRO A 53 27.35 18.93 -0.99
C PRO A 53 28.32 19.62 -0.02
N GLU A 54 29.60 19.47 -0.29
CA GLU A 54 30.67 20.09 0.47
C GLU A 54 30.35 21.60 0.54
N PRO A 55 30.29 22.20 1.75
CA PRO A 55 29.90 23.60 1.88
C PRO A 55 30.92 24.45 1.12
N THR A 56 30.53 24.90 -0.07
CA THR A 56 31.32 25.81 -0.90
C THR A 56 31.60 27.02 -0.04
N SER A 57 32.86 27.18 0.36
CA SER A 57 33.34 28.29 1.18
C SER A 57 32.82 29.59 0.59
N LYS A 58 31.89 30.24 1.30
CA LYS A 58 31.25 31.48 0.90
C LYS A 58 32.33 32.51 0.61
N SER A 59 32.43 32.89 -0.66
CA SER A 59 33.08 34.12 -1.11
C SER A 59 32.57 35.28 -0.25
N GLY A 60 33.50 36.04 0.33
CA GLY A 60 33.22 37.19 1.19
C GLY A 60 32.37 38.24 0.47
N GLY A 61 31.05 38.12 0.61
CA GLY A 61 30.10 39.15 0.23
C GLY A 61 30.19 40.30 1.22
N ASN A 62 30.36 41.51 0.69
CA ASN A 62 30.42 42.78 1.41
C ASN A 62 29.34 42.85 2.51
N LEU A 63 29.78 43.07 3.76
CA LEU A 63 28.92 43.24 4.94
C LEU A 63 27.90 44.39 4.80
N GLU A 64 28.09 45.31 3.85
CA GLU A 64 27.17 46.40 3.55
C GLU A 64 25.82 45.94 2.98
N GLN A 65 25.71 44.72 2.42
CA GLN A 65 24.43 44.18 1.94
C GLN A 65 23.50 43.68 3.07
N MET A 66 23.97 43.58 4.32
CA MET A 66 23.12 43.13 5.44
C MET A 66 22.12 44.20 5.91
N VAL A 67 22.37 45.49 5.65
CA VAL A 67 21.45 46.58 6.05
C VAL A 67 20.11 46.51 5.30
N ALA A 68 20.10 45.92 4.10
CA ALA A 68 18.86 45.72 3.34
C ALA A 68 17.90 44.72 4.01
N PHE A 69 18.41 43.85 4.89
CA PHE A 69 17.62 42.86 5.64
C PHE A 69 17.17 43.35 7.02
N GLU A 70 17.60 44.54 7.47
CA GLU A 70 17.11 45.14 8.73
C GLU A 70 15.74 45.81 8.61
N LYS A 71 15.21 45.96 7.38
CA LYS A 71 13.82 46.37 7.20
C LYS A 71 12.90 45.23 7.66
N ARG A 72 12.27 45.42 8.82
CA ARG A 72 11.11 44.62 9.27
C ARG A 72 10.03 44.66 8.18
N LEU A 73 10.02 43.65 7.30
CA LEU A 73 9.01 43.49 6.24
C LEU A 73 7.62 43.18 6.82
N TRP A 74 7.56 42.70 8.06
CA TRP A 74 6.32 42.44 8.76
C TRP A 74 6.03 43.52 9.80
N THR A 75 4.99 44.30 9.55
CA THR A 75 4.31 45.07 10.59
C THR A 75 3.21 44.17 11.14
N PRO A 76 3.26 43.73 12.41
CA PRO A 76 2.20 42.93 12.98
C PRO A 76 0.89 43.75 12.98
N PRO A 77 -0.24 43.14 12.65
CA PRO A 77 -1.53 43.83 12.68
C PRO A 77 -1.82 44.34 14.10
N GLU A 78 -2.48 45.50 14.20
CA GLU A 78 -2.91 46.05 15.49
C GLU A 78 -3.75 45.02 16.24
N LYS A 79 -3.35 44.75 17.50
CA LYS A 79 -4.02 43.79 18.36
C LYS A 79 -5.48 44.24 18.56
N PRO A 80 -6.49 43.45 18.15
CA PRO A 80 -7.88 43.81 18.36
C PRO A 80 -8.14 44.04 19.85
N THR A 81 -8.64 45.21 20.19
CA THR A 81 -9.11 45.55 21.53
C THR A 81 -10.12 44.50 21.96
N ALA A 82 -9.83 43.78 23.05
CA ALA A 82 -10.66 42.70 23.56
C ALA A 82 -12.03 43.27 23.98
N LEU A 83 -13.02 43.13 23.11
CA LEU A 83 -14.41 43.17 23.52
C LEU A 83 -14.64 41.91 24.36
N ALA A 84 -15.08 42.11 25.61
CA ALA A 84 -15.46 41.05 26.52
C ALA A 84 -16.55 40.20 25.84
N ALA A 85 -16.15 39.05 25.29
CA ALA A 85 -17.05 38.09 24.68
C ALA A 85 -17.63 37.21 25.79
N ASN A 86 -18.95 37.15 25.79
CA ASN A 86 -19.77 36.27 26.61
C ASN A 86 -19.38 34.82 26.29
N ASP A 87 -18.80 34.10 27.26
CA ASP A 87 -18.37 32.69 27.15
C ASP A 87 -19.60 31.76 27.02
N ALA A 88 -20.19 31.71 25.83
CA ALA A 88 -20.92 30.52 25.40
C ALA A 88 -19.89 29.55 24.82
N PRO A 89 -19.85 28.27 25.26
CA PRO A 89 -18.96 27.28 24.67
C PRO A 89 -19.17 27.26 23.15
N PRO A 90 -18.11 27.43 22.33
CA PRO A 90 -18.26 27.37 20.89
C PRO A 90 -18.83 25.99 20.53
N GLU A 91 -19.97 25.98 19.84
CA GLU A 91 -20.56 24.77 19.27
C GLU A 91 -19.51 24.09 18.40
N ALA A 92 -19.14 22.85 18.76
CA ALA A 92 -18.17 22.08 18.01
C ALA A 92 -18.72 21.86 16.60
N THR A 93 -18.03 22.42 15.60
CA THR A 93 -18.38 22.19 14.19
C THR A 93 -18.12 20.71 13.86
N PRO A 94 -19.05 20.05 13.15
CA PRO A 94 -18.90 18.64 12.83
C PRO A 94 -17.65 18.41 11.98
N THR A 95 -16.75 17.53 12.46
CA THR A 95 -15.54 17.16 11.73
C THR A 95 -15.92 16.40 10.45
N PRO A 96 -15.40 16.79 9.28
CA PRO A 96 -15.67 16.06 8.05
C PRO A 96 -15.14 14.61 8.14
N PRO A 97 -15.76 13.65 7.43
CA PRO A 97 -15.27 12.29 7.39
C PRO A 97 -13.90 12.21 6.70
N PRO A 98 -12.97 11.37 7.19
CA PRO A 98 -11.64 11.22 6.60
C PRO A 98 -11.72 10.60 5.19
N LYS A 99 -10.88 11.06 4.27
CA LYS A 99 -10.82 10.58 2.88
C LYS A 99 -9.87 9.39 2.75
N LEU A 100 -10.29 8.23 3.23
CA LEU A 100 -9.44 7.05 3.23
C LEU A 100 -9.27 6.44 1.83
N VAL A 101 -8.02 6.10 1.47
CA VAL A 101 -7.65 5.39 0.24
C VAL A 101 -7.08 4.03 0.58
N LEU A 102 -7.56 2.97 -0.08
CA LEU A 102 -7.06 1.61 0.12
C LEU A 102 -5.79 1.38 -0.71
N LEU A 103 -4.64 1.25 -0.03
CA LEU A 103 -3.34 1.01 -0.67
C LEU A 103 -3.03 -0.48 -0.87
N GLY A 104 -3.51 -1.32 0.04
CA GLY A 104 -3.15 -2.73 0.07
C GLY A 104 -4.01 -3.53 1.03
N ILE A 105 -3.99 -4.85 0.85
CA ILE A 105 -4.60 -5.79 1.78
C ILE A 105 -3.55 -6.86 2.09
N VAL A 106 -3.30 -7.07 3.38
CA VAL A 106 -2.39 -8.09 3.87
C VAL A 106 -3.19 -9.35 4.15
N SER A 107 -2.71 -10.48 3.64
CA SER A 107 -3.36 -11.77 3.88
C SER A 107 -3.08 -12.27 5.30
N PRO A 108 -4.01 -13.00 5.93
CA PRO A 108 -3.82 -13.54 7.29
C PRO A 108 -2.59 -14.44 7.42
N ILE A 109 -2.17 -15.08 6.32
CA ILE A 109 -0.99 -15.95 6.28
C ILE A 109 0.30 -15.14 6.44
N GLU A 110 0.34 -13.93 5.88
CA GLU A 110 1.52 -13.06 5.92
C GLU A 110 1.61 -12.27 7.24
N SER A 111 0.49 -11.81 7.77
CA SER A 111 0.46 -11.06 9.05
C SER A 111 0.54 -11.97 10.28
N GLY A 112 0.20 -13.26 10.14
CA GLY A 112 -0.02 -14.15 11.27
C GLY A 112 -1.30 -13.83 12.07
N SER A 113 -2.17 -12.98 11.53
CA SER A 113 -3.46 -12.64 12.14
C SER A 113 -4.59 -13.54 11.62
N SER A 114 -5.71 -13.59 12.33
CA SER A 114 -6.83 -14.48 12.03
C SER A 114 -7.71 -14.01 10.86
N GLY A 115 -7.41 -12.85 10.27
CA GLY A 115 -8.20 -12.25 9.19
C GLY A 115 -7.36 -11.34 8.30
N TYR A 116 -7.99 -10.79 7.27
CA TYR A 116 -7.35 -9.79 6.41
C TYR A 116 -7.15 -8.47 7.14
N GLU A 117 -6.07 -7.78 6.82
CA GLU A 117 -5.78 -6.42 7.28
C GLU A 117 -5.71 -5.48 6.08
N ALA A 118 -6.29 -4.29 6.22
CA ALA A 118 -6.28 -3.27 5.17
C ALA A 118 -5.22 -2.20 5.50
N ILE A 119 -4.48 -1.79 4.49
CA ILE A 119 -3.55 -0.65 4.55
C ILE A 119 -4.29 0.56 3.97
N LEU A 120 -4.67 1.50 4.83
CA LEU A 120 -5.42 2.70 4.48
C LEU A 120 -4.53 3.94 4.60
N TYR A 121 -4.56 4.79 3.58
CA TYR A 121 -3.90 6.09 3.59
C TYR A 121 -4.91 7.21 3.81
N ASP A 122 -4.58 8.12 4.72
CA ASP A 122 -5.31 9.35 4.95
C ASP A 122 -4.53 10.55 4.33
N PRO A 123 -5.01 11.12 3.21
CA PRO A 123 -4.37 12.25 2.54
C PRO A 123 -4.50 13.56 3.32
N ASP A 124 -5.43 13.65 4.27
CA ASP A 124 -5.62 14.88 5.05
C ASP A 124 -4.57 15.00 6.17
N THR A 125 -4.09 13.86 6.68
CA THR A 125 -3.08 13.79 7.75
C THR A 125 -1.72 13.26 7.30
N ASP A 126 -1.60 12.79 6.06
CA ASP A 126 -0.41 12.13 5.50
C ASP A 126 0.04 10.92 6.35
N THR A 127 -0.93 10.13 6.81
CA THR A 127 -0.67 8.93 7.61
C THR A 127 -1.18 7.66 6.97
N VAL A 128 -0.44 6.57 7.21
CA VAL A 128 -0.82 5.21 6.79
C VAL A 128 -1.24 4.41 8.02
N HIS A 129 -2.38 3.75 7.92
CA HIS A 129 -2.97 2.91 8.96
C HIS A 129 -3.04 1.46 8.49
N ILE A 130 -2.64 0.52 9.33
CA ILE A 130 -2.87 -0.90 9.14
C ILE A 130 -4.00 -1.29 10.09
N VAL A 131 -5.11 -1.77 9.54
CA VAL A 131 -6.34 -1.96 10.31
C VAL A 131 -7.00 -3.30 10.02
N SER A 132 -7.51 -3.92 11.07
CA SER A 132 -8.35 -5.12 11.00
C SER A 132 -9.83 -4.74 11.04
N SER A 133 -10.72 -5.66 10.65
CA SER A 133 -12.17 -5.50 10.80
C SER A 133 -12.55 -5.15 12.24
N GLY A 134 -13.43 -4.15 12.41
CA GLY A 134 -13.86 -3.59 13.69
C GLY A 134 -13.00 -2.43 14.21
N THR A 135 -11.87 -2.12 13.58
CA THR A 135 -11.01 -1.00 13.98
C THR A 135 -11.63 0.34 13.57
N ALA A 136 -11.58 1.34 14.44
CA ALA A 136 -12.08 2.68 14.16
C ALA A 136 -10.94 3.66 13.83
N ILE A 137 -11.14 4.48 12.80
CA ILE A 137 -10.27 5.59 12.38
C ILE A 137 -11.13 6.86 12.38
N GLY A 138 -11.01 7.67 13.43
CA GLY A 138 -11.86 8.85 13.62
C GLY A 138 -13.34 8.47 13.75
N SER A 139 -14.17 8.95 12.83
CA SER A 139 -15.61 8.68 12.79
C SER A 139 -15.99 7.46 11.94
N VAL A 140 -15.01 6.75 11.37
CA VAL A 140 -15.23 5.63 10.44
C VAL A 140 -14.75 4.34 11.07
N THR A 141 -15.55 3.28 11.00
CA THR A 141 -15.20 1.93 11.47
C THR A 141 -15.02 1.00 10.28
N VAL A 142 -13.97 0.19 10.27
CA VAL A 142 -13.77 -0.84 9.25
C VAL A 142 -14.76 -1.98 9.50
N GLY A 143 -15.65 -2.26 8.55
CA GLY A 143 -16.67 -3.30 8.65
C GLY A 143 -16.12 -4.68 8.31
N SER A 144 -15.92 -4.93 7.00
CA SER A 144 -15.39 -6.19 6.48
C SER A 144 -14.25 -5.93 5.50
N ILE A 145 -13.29 -6.85 5.45
CA ILE A 145 -12.12 -6.80 4.57
C ILE A 145 -12.07 -8.11 3.78
N THR A 146 -12.07 -8.02 2.46
CA THR A 146 -11.90 -9.14 1.53
C THR A 146 -10.48 -9.14 0.94
N ASN A 147 -10.20 -9.92 -0.10
CA ASN A 147 -8.92 -9.92 -0.79
C ASN A 147 -8.68 -8.70 -1.70
N ASP A 148 -9.73 -7.96 -2.05
CA ASP A 148 -9.67 -6.81 -2.98
C ASP A 148 -10.47 -5.59 -2.52
N THR A 149 -11.27 -5.72 -1.46
CA THR A 149 -12.13 -4.64 -0.98
C THR A 149 -12.08 -4.47 0.53
N ALA A 150 -12.33 -3.24 0.98
CA ALA A 150 -12.58 -2.91 2.38
C ALA A 150 -13.88 -2.11 2.48
N VAL A 151 -14.79 -2.56 3.34
CA VAL A 151 -16.05 -1.84 3.63
C VAL A 151 -15.83 -0.97 4.85
N LEU A 152 -16.09 0.32 4.70
CA LEU A 152 -16.03 1.33 5.74
C LEU A 152 -17.44 1.71 6.16
N VAL A 153 -17.71 1.69 7.46
CA VAL A 153 -18.99 2.07 8.06
C VAL A 153 -18.83 3.42 8.74
N SER A 154 -19.60 4.40 8.28
CA SER A 154 -19.62 5.76 8.84
C SER A 154 -21.04 6.13 9.28
N PRO A 155 -21.24 7.20 10.06
CA PRO A 155 -22.58 7.73 10.36
C PRO A 155 -23.39 8.13 9.11
N LEU A 156 -22.72 8.38 7.99
CA LEU A 156 -23.33 8.75 6.72
C LEU A 156 -23.73 7.53 5.87
N GLY A 157 -23.29 6.33 6.24
CA GLY A 157 -23.52 5.09 5.52
C GLY A 157 -22.27 4.25 5.31
N GLU A 158 -22.41 3.20 4.51
CA GLU A 158 -21.33 2.30 4.13
C GLU A 158 -20.66 2.77 2.84
N SER A 159 -19.33 2.73 2.80
CA SER A 159 -18.52 3.01 1.62
C SER A 159 -17.60 1.84 1.34
N MET A 160 -17.55 1.39 0.10
CA MET A 160 -16.70 0.29 -0.31
C MET A 160 -15.47 0.84 -1.03
N LEU A 161 -14.30 0.60 -0.47
CA LEU A 161 -13.03 0.88 -1.12
C LEU A 161 -12.57 -0.37 -1.85
N ARG A 162 -12.14 -0.21 -3.12
CA ARG A 162 -11.53 -1.28 -3.90
C ARG A 162 -10.05 -0.99 -4.06
N LEU A 163 -9.26 -2.05 -4.02
CA LEU A 163 -7.82 -1.97 -4.26
C LEU A 163 -7.59 -1.64 -5.73
N ASP A 164 -7.01 -0.46 -6.00
CA ASP A 164 -6.62 -0.10 -7.36
C ASP A 164 -5.33 -0.86 -7.72
N THR A 165 -5.49 -1.95 -8.48
CA THR A 165 -4.36 -2.76 -8.95
C THR A 165 -3.78 -2.24 -10.27
N GLY A 166 -4.27 -1.11 -10.79
CA GLY A 166 -3.84 -0.56 -12.09
C GLY A 166 -4.18 -1.44 -13.31
N ARG A 167 -4.77 -2.63 -13.11
CA ARG A 167 -5.06 -3.58 -14.20
C ARG A 167 -6.33 -3.26 -14.99
N GLN A 168 -7.22 -2.42 -14.48
CA GLN A 168 -8.51 -2.16 -15.14
C GLN A 168 -8.43 -1.21 -16.35
N GLN A 169 -7.28 -0.58 -16.62
CA GLN A 169 -7.16 0.40 -17.70
C GLN A 169 -6.82 -0.20 -19.08
N ALA A 170 -6.49 -1.50 -19.15
CA ALA A 170 -6.02 -2.12 -20.39
C ALA A 170 -7.13 -2.65 -21.33
N ASP A 171 -8.39 -2.68 -20.89
CA ASP A 171 -9.47 -3.41 -21.59
C ASP A 171 -10.55 -2.48 -22.21
N GLN A 172 -10.24 -1.21 -22.42
CA GLN A 172 -11.12 -0.24 -23.11
C GLN A 172 -10.52 0.35 -24.40
N GLY A 173 -9.61 -0.37 -25.06
CA GLY A 173 -8.96 0.02 -26.31
C GLY A 173 -9.48 -0.74 -27.53
#